data_AF-A0A974P343-F1
#
_entry.id   AF-A0A974P343-F1
#
_cell.length_a   1.000
_cell.length_b   1.000
_cell.length_c   1.000
_cell.angle_alpha   90.00
_cell.angle_beta   90.00
_cell.angle_gamma   90.00
#
_symmetry.space_group_name_H-M   'P 1'
#
loop_
_entity.id
_entity.type
_entity.pdbx_description
1 polymer ?
#
loop_
_entity_poly.entity_id
_entity_poly.type
_entity_poly.pdbx_seq_one_letter_code
_entity_poly.pdbx_strand_id
1 'polypeptide(L)' 'MSFVQSLRTLDLRKSPSISETVDWARALILLNAESLDGEVVRDSLNVLLKFEQDIASVEPQIVELIRRPLA' A
#
# COMPACT_ATOMS: atom_id res chain seq x y z
N MET A 1 -8.37 2.37 -6.51
CA MET A 1 -7.58 2.35 -5.26
C MET A 1 -8.09 1.24 -4.32
N SER A 2 -8.17 -0.01 -4.79
CA SER A 2 -8.58 -1.17 -3.97
C SER A 2 -7.58 -1.51 -2.87
N PHE A 3 -6.29 -1.36 -3.17
CA PHE A 3 -5.19 -1.70 -2.28
C PHE A 3 -5.22 -0.92 -0.95
N VAL A 4 -5.24 0.42 -1.01
CA VAL A 4 -5.24 1.27 0.20
C VAL A 4 -6.50 1.04 1.04
N GLN A 5 -7.65 0.80 0.41
CA GLN A 5 -8.85 0.42 1.15
C GLN A 5 -8.69 -0.93 1.84
N SER A 6 -8.09 -1.91 1.17
CA SER A 6 -7.81 -3.21 1.78
C SER A 6 -6.88 -3.08 2.97
N LEU A 7 -5.83 -2.25 2.90
CA LEU A 7 -4.95 -1.96 4.03
C LEU A 7 -5.71 -1.38 5.23
N ARG A 8 -6.68 -0.50 5.00
CA ARG A 8 -7.48 0.09 6.10
C ARG A 8 -8.40 -0.91 6.80
N THR A 9 -8.64 -2.07 6.21
CA THR A 9 -9.41 -3.17 6.84
C THR A 9 -8.53 -4.14 7.64
N LEU A 10 -7.21 -4.02 7.56
CA LEU A 10 -6.28 -4.86 8.31
C LEU A 10 -6.10 -4.32 9.73
N ASP A 11 -5.73 -5.21 10.66
CA ASP A 11 -5.37 -4.86 12.03
C ASP A 11 -3.95 -4.28 12.07
N LEU A 12 -3.81 -3.04 11.60
CA LEU A 12 -2.56 -2.28 11.60
C LEU A 12 -2.47 -1.44 12.86
N ARG A 13 -1.25 -1.21 13.36
CA ARG A 13 -1.04 -0.27 14.48
C ARG A 13 -1.57 1.13 14.14
N LYS A 14 -1.42 1.53 12.89
CA LYS A 14 -2.01 2.76 12.35
C LYS A 14 -2.39 2.55 10.89
N SER A 15 -3.67 2.77 10.59
CA SER A 15 -4.16 2.75 9.21
C SER A 15 -3.62 3.94 8.41
N PRO A 16 -3.35 3.78 7.09
CA PRO A 16 -2.89 4.87 6.24
C PRO A 16 -3.89 6.03 6.19
N SER A 17 -3.41 7.23 6.51
CA SER A 17 -4.16 8.48 6.42
C SER A 17 -4.38 8.91 4.97
N ILE A 18 -5.21 9.94 4.79
CA ILE A 18 -5.43 10.57 3.48
C ILE A 18 -4.11 11.15 2.95
N SER A 19 -3.34 11.86 3.78
CA SER A 19 -2.06 12.44 3.37
C SER A 19 -1.06 11.39 2.90
N GLU A 20 -0.90 10.30 3.66
CA GLU A 20 -0.01 9.18 3.27
C GLU A 20 -0.47 8.53 1.94
N THR A 21 -1.79 8.45 1.72
CA THR A 21 -2.34 7.94 0.45
C THR A 21 -2.01 8.86 -0.73
N VAL A 22 -2.10 10.17 -0.53
CA VAL A 22 -1.78 11.18 -1.56
C VAL A 22 -0.28 11.19 -1.85
N ASP A 23 0.55 11.14 -0.82
CA ASP A 23 2.01 11.09 -0.98
C ASP A 23 2.45 9.82 -1.69
N TRP A 24 1.83 8.68 -1.41
CA TRP A 24 2.08 7.44 -2.11
C TRP A 24 1.68 7.52 -3.59
N ALA A 25 0.52 8.10 -3.91
CA ALA A 25 0.13 8.33 -5.30
C ALA A 25 1.15 9.22 -6.05
N ARG A 26 1.71 10.24 -5.40
CA ARG A 26 2.79 11.06 -5.97
C ARG A 26 4.07 10.26 -6.19
N ALA A 27 4.44 9.40 -5.24
CA ALA A 27 5.60 8.53 -5.38
C ALA A 27 5.46 7.60 -6.60
N LEU A 28 4.28 6.99 -6.79
CA LEU A 28 4.00 6.14 -7.96
C LEU A 28 4.13 6.90 -9.29
N ILE A 29 3.65 8.15 -9.34
CA ILE A 29 3.81 9.01 -10.53
C ILE A 29 5.30 9.30 -10.79
N LEU A 30 6.08 9.61 -9.75
CA LEU A 30 7.51 9.90 -9.88
C LEU A 30 8.33 8.67 -10.30
N LEU A 31 7.90 7.47 -9.89
CA LEU A 31 8.49 6.20 -10.30
C LEU A 31 8.06 5.79 -11.73
N ASN A 32 7.21 6.58 -12.39
CA ASN A 32 6.61 6.25 -13.67
C ASN A 32 5.93 4.87 -13.66
N ALA A 33 5.28 4.53 -12.54
CA ALA A 33 4.59 3.26 -12.38
C ALA A 33 3.27 3.29 -13.18
N GLU A 34 3.21 2.54 -14.27
CA GLU A 34 2.02 2.44 -15.12
C GLU A 34 0.94 1.54 -14.50
N SER A 35 1.32 0.64 -13.60
CA SER A 35 0.42 -0.24 -12.87
C SER A 35 0.94 -0.54 -11.47
N LEU A 36 0.04 -1.02 -10.59
CA LEU A 36 0.43 -1.54 -9.29
C LEU A 36 0.88 -2.99 -9.44
N ASP A 37 2.17 -3.21 -9.62
CA ASP A 37 2.78 -4.53 -9.46
C ASP A 37 3.28 -4.76 -8.02
N GLY A 38 3.61 -6.00 -7.70
CA GLY A 38 4.01 -6.37 -6.34
C GLY A 38 5.38 -5.83 -5.92
N GLU A 39 6.25 -5.47 -6.86
CA GLU A 39 7.58 -4.92 -6.57
C GLU A 39 7.48 -3.43 -6.24
N VAL A 40 6.82 -2.66 -7.11
CA VAL A 40 6.55 -1.23 -6.91
C VAL A 40 5.83 -0.98 -5.59
N VAL A 41 4.82 -1.80 -5.26
CA VAL A 41 4.08 -1.66 -4.00
C VAL A 41 4.95 -1.98 -2.80
N ARG A 42 5.80 -3.01 -2.88
CA ARG A 42 6.72 -3.39 -1.79
C ARG A 42 7.72 -2.28 -1.50
N ASP A 43 8.37 -1.77 -2.54
CA ASP A 43 9.44 -0.78 -2.42
C ASP A 43 8.96 0.60 -1.95
N SER A 44 7.65 0.85 -2.09
CA SER A 44 7.01 2.11 -1.68
C SER A 44 6.05 1.97 -0.50
N LEU A 45 5.96 0.79 0.13
CA LEU A 45 4.98 0.53 1.20
C LEU A 45 5.23 1.40 2.44
N ASN A 46 6.48 1.79 2.68
CA ASN A 46 6.90 2.69 3.75
C ASN A 46 6.30 4.11 3.65
N VAL A 47 5.81 4.51 2.47
CA VAL A 47 5.09 5.77 2.31
C VAL A 47 3.71 5.68 2.98
N LEU A 48 3.07 4.51 2.93
CA LEU A 48 1.76 4.24 3.53
C LEU A 48 1.84 3.78 4.99
N LEU A 49 2.80 2.90 5.32
CA LEU A 49 2.95 2.27 6.62
C LEU A 49 4.24 2.74 7.29
N LYS A 50 4.17 3.18 8.55
CA LYS A 50 5.32 3.73 9.28
C LYS A 50 5.95 2.75 10.28
N PHE A 51 5.27 1.65 10.56
CA PHE A 51 5.74 0.63 11.48
C PHE A 51 6.30 -0.55 10.69
N GLU A 52 7.56 -0.91 10.93
CA GLU A 52 8.23 -2.02 10.25
C GLU A 52 7.49 -3.35 10.44
N GLN A 53 6.87 -3.55 11.60
CA GLN A 53 6.05 -4.74 11.87
C GLN A 53 4.80 -4.81 10.98
N ASP A 54 4.17 -3.67 10.69
CA ASP A 54 3.01 -3.60 9.81
C ASP A 54 3.45 -3.82 8.35
N ILE A 55 4.63 -3.33 7.96
CA ILE A 55 5.21 -3.59 6.64
C ILE A 55 5.48 -5.09 6.48
N ALA A 56 6.19 -5.70 7.44
CA ALA A 56 6.53 -7.12 7.41
C ALA A 56 5.31 -8.04 7.43
N SER A 57 4.20 -7.64 8.07
CA SER A 57 2.97 -8.43 8.08
C SER A 57 2.18 -8.33 6.77
N VAL A 58 2.27 -7.19 6.08
CA VAL A 58 1.58 -6.93 4.81
C VAL A 58 2.35 -7.45 3.61
N GLU A 59 3.69 -7.43 3.64
CA GLU A 59 4.55 -7.86 2.52
C GLU A 59 4.17 -9.21 1.88
N PRO A 60 3.90 -10.28 2.65
CA PRO A 60 3.48 -11.57 2.10
C PRO A 60 2.12 -11.53 1.39
N GLN A 61 1.27 -10.55 1.72
CA GLN A 61 -0.11 -10.43 1.26
C GLN A 61 -0.27 -9.45 0.09
N ILE A 62 0.78 -8.72 -0.30
CA ILE A 62 0.72 -7.64 -1.32
C ILE A 62 0.02 -8.08 -2.61
N VAL A 63 0.40 -9.24 -3.16
CA VAL A 63 -0.13 -9.73 -4.45
C VAL A 63 -1.64 -9.99 -4.35
N GLU A 64 -2.10 -10.52 -3.23
CA GLU A 64 -3.53 -10.75 -2.99
C GLU A 64 -4.27 -9.41 -2.85
N LEU A 65 -3.73 -8.49 -2.05
CA LEU A 65 -4.33 -7.19 -1.76
C LEU A 65 -4.44 -6.29 -3.02
N ILE A 66 -3.49 -6.40 -3.96
CA ILE A 66 -3.55 -5.69 -5.25
C ILE A 66 -4.72 -6.21 -6.10
N ARG A 67 -4.92 -7.54 -6.12
CA ARG A 67 -5.92 -8.21 -6.96
C ARG A 67 -7.33 -8.17 -6.36
N ARG A 68 -7.45 -7.79 -5.09
CA ARG A 68 -8.72 -7.76 -4.39
C ARG A 68 -9.69 -6.78 -5.06
N PRO A 69 -10.89 -7.24 -5.51
CA PRO A 69 -11.90 -6.33 -6.03
C PRO A 69 -12.45 -5.44 -4.91
N LEU A 70 -12.82 -4.21 -5.26
CA LEU A 70 -13.61 -3.35 -4.37
C LEU A 70 -15.00 -4.00 -4.24
N ALA A 71 -15.35 -4.42 -3.03
CA ALA A 71 -16.72 -4.85 -2.70
C ALA A 71 -17.64 -3.63 -2.61
#